data_AF-A0A2S7KYZ6-F1
#
_entry.id   AF-A0A2S7KYZ6-F1
#
_cell.length_a   1.000
_cell.length_b   1.000
_cell.length_c   1.000
_cell.angle_alpha   90.00
_cell.angle_beta   90.00
_cell.angle_gamma   90.00
#
_symmetry.space_group_name_H-M   'P 1'
#
loop_
_entity.id
_entity.type
_entity.pdbx_description
1 polymer ?
#
loop_
_entity_poly.entity_id
_entity_poly.type
_entity_poly.pdbx_seq_one_letter_code
_entity_poly.pdbx_strand_id
1 'polypeptide(L)'
;MALVSSKNISKLWCSIILVSSFLNAQNHQLNSMQCGFTMHGSEKQCGVILHSEDNQLNSIKQERTSYQAKTQFSDTEVSSYLKAYGVDSWVINKSTNSSIIIETSPASVGAASQSNVLSYTLVNIKRPDGSYLVENHENHTPSESFYTIPADSPNGEYKIEVGVFKNDTGGYTLKSLSNNEYLTILEDTSFPAYTETHDFNDTAATEWTNTKSESFSVGNDVHEWNLKLLEGENLTIDLYNIEPYACKFSPNLTFWDALDTKLYLLDANDNLIMTNDDGGNNKNARIYYTVPSTGDYKVIATNYGKFKSSNWNLNLEHQADNWDLGTTGITYYNLKIESTSNLPFTFEAIELSNPEAIKINAILLTNDETLELMPVSTTYVETLIADLNASYSELYDTENWPGFELAGITKFYNPDHAITGSPHTVLAEIGSGPVAKQNYLNLIITDIDRDQTGIVGTTYLYSNTTQSTGASIVLDDKAGSGVLIHEMGHVIGMNHIAGTWPPQKHSLNLQDTTMGYVTNYISRPENSYMSTWESYTVQYQPYLSLYLTSQPASLKTPSYGDLFSEGFRSWLITNEYIISEAPTTGYEGNDIPTTAANEWTNVGP
;
A
#
# COMPACT_ATOMS: atom_id res chain seq x y z
N MET A 1 -71.59 2.04 23.69
CA MET A 1 -72.70 1.98 22.71
C MET A 1 -72.12 2.38 21.36
N ALA A 2 -72.17 1.48 20.37
CA ALA A 2 -72.01 1.65 18.90
C ALA A 2 -70.94 2.66 18.36
N LEU A 3 -69.89 2.19 17.67
CA LEU A 3 -69.84 1.89 16.22
C LEU A 3 -69.89 3.12 15.28
N VAL A 4 -68.72 3.40 14.67
CA VAL A 4 -68.44 3.42 13.22
C VAL A 4 -68.99 4.54 12.30
N SER A 5 -67.99 5.18 11.67
CA SER A 5 -67.89 5.72 10.30
C SER A 5 -68.61 7.01 9.89
N SER A 6 -67.87 7.91 9.23
CA SER A 6 -67.87 7.96 7.76
C SER A 6 -66.69 8.78 7.22
N LYS A 7 -66.22 8.38 6.04
CA LYS A 7 -65.12 8.94 5.22
C LYS A 7 -65.56 10.21 4.49
N ASN A 8 -64.59 11.07 4.15
CA ASN A 8 -64.32 11.72 2.83
C ASN A 8 -63.61 13.07 3.05
N ILE A 9 -62.31 13.19 2.73
CA ILE A 9 -61.73 13.58 1.43
C ILE A 9 -62.21 14.97 0.95
N SER A 10 -61.39 16.00 1.16
CA SER A 10 -60.69 16.77 0.11
C SER A 10 -60.50 18.28 0.41
N LYS A 11 -59.28 18.74 0.07
CA LYS A 11 -58.85 20.11 -0.31
C LYS A 11 -58.80 21.15 0.81
N LEU A 12 -57.60 21.43 1.33
CA LEU A 12 -56.64 22.45 0.83
C LEU A 12 -57.24 23.85 0.93
N TRP A 13 -56.67 24.71 1.79
CA TRP A 13 -56.29 26.10 1.48
C TRP A 13 -55.55 26.75 2.66
N CYS A 14 -54.55 27.53 2.27
CA CYS A 14 -53.55 28.29 3.00
C CYS A 14 -54.06 29.34 4.02
N SER A 15 -53.25 29.48 5.10
CA SER A 15 -52.62 30.72 5.58
C SER A 15 -53.24 31.61 6.69
N ILE A 16 -52.33 31.92 7.64
CA ILE A 16 -52.19 33.10 8.54
C ILE A 16 -53.03 33.02 9.83
N ILE A 17 -52.43 33.02 11.04
CA ILE A 17 -51.94 34.16 11.85
C ILE A 17 -50.88 33.59 12.83
N LEU A 18 -49.56 33.82 12.72
CA LEU A 18 -48.73 34.99 13.10
C LEU A 18 -48.97 35.55 14.51
N VAL A 19 -47.97 35.42 15.39
CA VAL A 19 -47.50 36.25 16.54
C VAL A 19 -46.83 35.24 17.49
N SER A 20 -45.56 35.26 17.84
CA SER A 20 -44.54 36.32 17.96
C SER A 20 -43.19 35.64 18.23
N SER A 21 -42.12 36.06 17.55
CA SER A 21 -40.78 36.33 18.13
C SER A 21 -39.77 36.62 17.02
N PHE A 22 -39.49 37.91 16.81
CA PHE A 22 -38.30 38.40 16.14
C PHE A 22 -37.38 38.96 17.25
N LEU A 23 -36.18 38.41 17.41
CA LEU A 23 -34.88 39.10 17.22
C LEU A 23 -33.71 38.29 17.81
N ASN A 24 -32.72 38.06 16.94
CA ASN A 24 -31.30 37.71 17.13
C ASN A 24 -30.98 36.28 17.64
N ALA A 25 -30.05 35.50 17.07
CA ALA A 25 -28.96 35.80 16.15
C ALA A 25 -28.54 34.53 15.38
N GLN A 26 -27.85 34.76 14.26
CA GLN A 26 -27.09 33.81 13.44
C GLN A 26 -26.12 32.96 14.28
N ASN A 27 -26.10 31.64 14.06
CA ASN A 27 -24.91 30.84 13.71
C ASN A 27 -25.21 29.34 13.83
N HIS A 28 -24.48 28.56 13.03
CA HIS A 28 -24.49 27.09 12.87
C HIS A 28 -25.52 26.51 11.90
N GLN A 29 -25.29 26.74 10.61
CA GLN A 29 -25.44 25.65 9.65
C GLN A 29 -24.25 24.69 9.82
N LEU A 30 -24.49 23.56 10.46
CA LEU A 30 -23.61 22.40 10.35
C LEU A 30 -24.00 21.66 9.06
N ASN A 31 -23.10 21.64 8.09
CA ASN A 31 -23.20 20.77 6.92
C ASN A 31 -23.17 19.31 7.39
N SER A 32 -24.31 18.64 7.35
CA SER A 32 -24.41 17.19 7.51
C SER A 32 -24.07 16.51 6.19
N MET A 33 -22.86 15.98 6.04
CA MET A 33 -22.60 14.88 5.11
C MET A 33 -23.05 13.59 5.79
N GLN A 34 -24.15 13.01 5.29
CA GLN A 34 -24.64 11.69 5.67
C GLN A 34 -24.30 10.71 4.54
N CYS A 35 -23.70 9.57 4.85
CA CYS A 35 -23.83 8.36 4.06
C CYS A 35 -24.46 7.28 4.95
N GLY A 36 -25.10 6.28 4.35
CA GLY A 36 -25.96 5.31 5.03
C GLY A 36 -25.70 3.89 4.59
N PHE A 37 -25.62 2.97 5.55
CA PHE A 37 -25.65 1.53 5.30
C PHE A 37 -27.08 1.05 5.04
N THR A 38 -27.30 0.39 3.89
CA THR A 38 -28.46 -0.49 3.70
C THR A 38 -28.01 -1.94 3.89
N MET A 39 -28.38 -2.56 5.01
CA MET A 39 -28.31 -4.02 5.16
C MET A 39 -29.56 -4.64 4.54
N HIS A 40 -29.40 -5.56 3.58
CA HIS A 40 -30.46 -6.50 3.23
C HIS A 40 -29.91 -7.90 3.02
N GLY A 41 -30.12 -8.76 4.02
CA GLY A 41 -30.19 -10.20 3.82
C GLY A 41 -31.60 -10.57 3.36
N SER A 42 -31.70 -11.17 2.17
CA SER A 42 -32.63 -12.28 1.83
C SER A 42 -32.66 -12.45 0.30
N GLU A 43 -32.44 -13.68 -0.15
CA GLU A 43 -32.60 -14.15 -1.53
C GLU A 43 -33.96 -13.75 -2.16
N LYS A 44 -33.96 -13.36 -3.44
CA LYS A 44 -34.74 -14.01 -4.52
C LYS A 44 -34.56 -13.36 -5.89
N GLN A 45 -34.41 -14.23 -6.89
CA GLN A 45 -34.47 -13.98 -8.33
C GLN A 45 -35.77 -13.28 -8.76
N CYS A 46 -35.67 -12.34 -9.70
CA CYS A 46 -36.33 -12.34 -11.03
C CYS A 46 -36.19 -10.96 -11.69
N GLY A 47 -35.75 -10.96 -12.94
CA GLY A 47 -35.46 -9.74 -13.70
C GLY A 47 -36.68 -9.06 -14.32
N VAL A 48 -36.44 -7.88 -14.87
CA VAL A 48 -37.14 -7.35 -16.05
C VAL A 48 -36.11 -6.69 -16.96
N ILE A 49 -36.13 -7.15 -18.20
CA ILE A 49 -35.35 -6.69 -19.36
C ILE A 49 -35.89 -5.34 -19.81
N LEU A 50 -34.99 -4.37 -20.05
CA LEU A 50 -35.16 -3.40 -21.13
C LEU A 50 -33.86 -3.34 -21.93
N HIS A 51 -33.97 -3.81 -23.17
CA HIS A 51 -32.95 -3.78 -24.20
C HIS A 51 -32.63 -2.33 -24.61
N SER A 52 -31.37 -1.96 -24.55
CA SER A 52 -30.75 -1.12 -25.57
C SER A 52 -29.37 -1.71 -25.88
N GLU A 53 -29.15 -1.95 -27.17
CA GLU A 53 -27.98 -2.60 -27.74
C GLU A 53 -26.74 -1.74 -27.51
N ASP A 54 -25.92 -2.10 -26.53
CA ASP A 54 -24.47 -1.84 -26.43
C ASP A 54 -23.91 -2.79 -25.38
N ASN A 55 -23.65 -4.03 -25.78
CA ASN A 55 -23.23 -5.12 -24.90
C ASN A 55 -21.87 -5.66 -25.36
N GLN A 56 -20.81 -5.01 -24.93
CA GLN A 56 -19.49 -5.60 -24.74
C GLN A 56 -19.10 -5.36 -23.26
N LEU A 57 -19.60 -6.25 -22.40
CA LEU A 57 -18.94 -6.76 -21.20
C LEU A 57 -18.27 -5.76 -20.22
N ASN A 58 -19.01 -4.80 -19.67
CA ASN A 58 -18.61 -4.14 -18.42
C ASN A 58 -18.95 -5.01 -17.20
N SER A 59 -18.21 -6.10 -17.04
CA SER A 59 -17.97 -6.72 -15.73
C SER A 59 -16.47 -6.73 -15.46
N ILE A 60 -15.90 -5.54 -15.37
CA ILE A 60 -14.58 -5.36 -14.78
C ILE A 60 -14.74 -5.65 -13.30
N LYS A 61 -14.29 -6.85 -12.91
CA LYS A 61 -14.02 -7.21 -11.53
C LYS A 61 -13.07 -6.15 -10.97
N GLN A 62 -13.39 -5.63 -9.78
CA GLN A 62 -12.49 -4.87 -8.90
C GLN A 62 -11.02 -5.18 -9.21
N GLU A 63 -10.35 -4.21 -9.83
CA GLU A 63 -8.95 -4.32 -10.16
C GLU A 63 -8.14 -4.38 -8.87
N ARG A 64 -7.31 -5.41 -8.83
CA ARG A 64 -6.43 -5.83 -7.76
C ARG A 64 -5.08 -5.17 -8.04
N THR A 65 -4.91 -3.92 -7.64
CA THR A 65 -3.70 -3.10 -7.94
C THR A 65 -2.97 -2.59 -6.69
N SER A 66 -3.22 -3.16 -5.50
CA SER A 66 -2.52 -2.77 -4.26
C SER A 66 -1.51 -3.83 -3.82
N TYR A 67 -0.35 -3.92 -4.47
CA TYR A 67 0.65 -4.91 -4.07
C TYR A 67 2.09 -4.39 -4.14
N GLN A 68 2.42 -3.39 -3.33
CA GLN A 68 3.80 -3.12 -2.93
C GLN A 68 4.02 -3.52 -1.46
N ALA A 69 5.21 -4.03 -1.20
CA ALA A 69 5.60 -4.91 -0.10
C ALA A 69 5.37 -4.34 1.31
N LYS A 70 4.74 -5.15 2.18
CA LYS A 70 4.83 -4.99 3.63
C LYS A 70 5.76 -6.04 4.19
N THR A 71 7.05 -5.79 4.12
CA THR A 71 7.98 -6.62 4.88
C THR A 71 7.92 -6.19 6.34
N GLN A 72 7.41 -7.05 7.23
CA GLN A 72 7.58 -6.86 8.67
C GLN A 72 8.85 -7.56 9.11
N PHE A 73 9.74 -6.82 9.75
CA PHE A 73 11.04 -7.31 10.19
C PHE A 73 11.09 -7.51 11.70
N SER A 74 11.64 -8.65 12.09
CA SER A 74 12.58 -8.73 13.20
C SER A 74 13.91 -9.25 12.64
N ASP A 75 15.02 -9.12 13.36
CA ASP A 75 16.32 -9.62 12.88
C ASP A 75 16.28 -11.08 12.44
N THR A 76 15.40 -11.90 13.02
CA THR A 76 15.36 -13.36 12.85
C THR A 76 14.11 -13.91 12.17
N GLU A 77 13.13 -13.06 11.86
CA GLU A 77 11.87 -13.42 11.21
C GLU A 77 11.46 -12.31 10.25
N VAL A 78 11.17 -12.70 9.01
CA VAL A 78 10.63 -11.79 8.01
C VAL A 78 9.23 -12.25 7.60
N SER A 79 8.32 -11.30 7.41
CA SER A 79 7.00 -11.58 6.83
C SER A 79 6.81 -10.74 5.58
N SER A 80 6.38 -11.33 4.47
CA SER A 80 6.19 -10.62 3.19
C SER A 80 4.96 -11.13 2.43
N TYR A 81 4.53 -10.41 1.41
CA TYR A 81 3.40 -10.73 0.54
C TYR A 81 3.86 -10.85 -0.92
N LEU A 82 3.54 -11.98 -1.56
CA LEU A 82 3.85 -12.21 -2.98
C LEU A 82 2.62 -12.05 -3.86
N LYS A 83 2.76 -11.28 -4.96
CA LYS A 83 1.81 -11.29 -6.08
C LYS A 83 1.90 -12.62 -6.85
N ALA A 84 1.01 -12.79 -7.82
CA ALA A 84 1.04 -13.94 -8.71
C ALA A 84 2.41 -14.03 -9.40
N TYR A 85 2.99 -15.22 -9.42
CA TYR A 85 4.34 -15.52 -9.95
C TYR A 85 5.51 -14.84 -9.21
N GLY A 86 5.24 -14.11 -8.13
CA GLY A 86 6.25 -13.40 -7.35
C GLY A 86 7.26 -14.31 -6.69
N VAL A 87 8.48 -13.78 -6.52
CA VAL A 87 9.56 -14.41 -5.78
C VAL A 87 10.29 -13.32 -4.99
N ASP A 88 10.35 -13.50 -3.68
CA ASP A 88 11.22 -12.72 -2.80
C ASP A 88 12.55 -13.45 -2.64
N SER A 89 13.60 -12.70 -2.33
CA SER A 89 14.93 -13.23 -2.11
C SER A 89 15.52 -12.73 -0.80
N TRP A 90 16.03 -13.66 0.01
CA TRP A 90 16.58 -13.39 1.33
C TRP A 90 17.97 -13.99 1.47
N VAL A 91 18.76 -13.41 2.36
CA VAL A 91 20.14 -13.82 2.64
C VAL A 91 20.25 -14.31 4.07
N ILE A 92 20.89 -15.47 4.24
CA ILE A 92 21.29 -16.01 5.55
C ILE A 92 22.76 -16.43 5.52
N ASN A 93 23.46 -16.27 6.63
CA ASN A 93 24.87 -16.66 6.74
C ASN A 93 25.05 -17.94 7.57
N LYS A 94 25.59 -18.99 6.94
CA LYS A 94 25.97 -20.23 7.62
C LYS A 94 27.40 -20.13 8.12
N SER A 95 27.57 -19.99 9.44
CA SER A 95 28.89 -19.82 10.09
C SER A 95 29.43 -21.07 10.79
N THR A 96 28.61 -22.12 10.94
CA THR A 96 28.95 -23.36 11.64
C THR A 96 28.56 -24.59 10.82
N ASN A 97 29.15 -25.74 11.12
CA ASN A 97 28.83 -27.01 10.46
C ASN A 97 27.50 -27.65 10.95
N SER A 98 26.57 -26.83 11.43
CA SER A 98 25.23 -27.27 11.83
C SER A 98 24.25 -27.19 10.67
N SER A 99 23.24 -28.05 10.67
CA SER A 99 22.14 -27.92 9.72
C SER A 99 21.35 -26.64 9.97
N ILE A 100 20.68 -26.14 8.94
CA ILE A 100 19.77 -24.99 9.02
C ILE A 100 18.41 -25.42 8.50
N ILE A 101 17.35 -25.25 9.30
CA ILE A 101 15.97 -25.52 8.91
C ILE A 101 15.38 -24.22 8.39
N ILE A 102 14.81 -24.25 7.19
CA ILE A 102 14.15 -23.11 6.54
C ILE A 102 12.64 -23.23 6.77
N GLU A 103 12.12 -22.43 7.69
CA GLU A 103 10.73 -22.48 8.12
C GLU A 103 9.91 -21.40 7.41
N THR A 104 8.95 -21.80 6.57
CA THR A 104 7.97 -20.89 5.97
C THR A 104 6.57 -21.17 6.49
N SER A 105 5.82 -20.16 6.93
CA SER A 105 4.43 -20.37 7.35
C SER A 105 3.47 -19.39 6.69
N PRO A 106 2.23 -19.80 6.37
CA PRO A 106 1.21 -18.89 5.90
C PRO A 106 1.00 -17.78 6.94
N ALA A 107 1.03 -16.52 6.51
CA ALA A 107 0.87 -15.38 7.42
C ALA A 107 0.01 -14.31 6.77
N SER A 108 -0.91 -13.72 7.54
CA SER A 108 -1.62 -12.54 7.10
C SER A 108 -0.68 -11.34 7.26
N VAL A 109 -0.22 -10.82 6.13
CA VAL A 109 0.70 -9.68 6.09
C VAL A 109 -0.09 -8.48 5.60
N GLY A 110 -0.17 -7.42 6.40
CA GLY A 110 -0.77 -6.13 6.02
C GLY A 110 -2.24 -5.88 6.40
N ALA A 111 -2.96 -5.05 5.61
CA ALA A 111 -4.25 -4.47 6.01
C ALA A 111 -5.40 -5.50 6.02
N ALA A 112 -6.53 -5.19 6.67
CA ALA A 112 -7.66 -6.12 6.91
C ALA A 112 -8.27 -6.79 5.66
N SER A 113 -7.99 -6.30 4.45
CA SER A 113 -8.36 -6.93 3.17
C SER A 113 -7.36 -8.01 2.69
N GLN A 114 -6.17 -8.10 3.29
CA GLN A 114 -5.10 -9.05 2.97
C GLN A 114 -5.18 -10.30 3.87
N SER A 115 -6.33 -10.96 3.87
CA SER A 115 -6.53 -12.24 4.57
C SER A 115 -5.97 -13.44 3.78
N ASN A 116 -5.49 -13.22 2.56
CA ASN A 116 -4.93 -14.26 1.71
C ASN A 116 -3.51 -14.61 2.19
N VAL A 117 -3.34 -15.85 2.63
CA VAL A 117 -2.06 -16.41 3.06
C VAL A 117 -1.58 -17.42 2.02
N LEU A 118 -0.27 -17.50 1.81
CA LEU A 118 0.31 -18.54 0.95
C LEU A 118 0.24 -19.87 1.66
N SER A 119 -0.72 -20.70 1.26
CA SER A 119 -0.82 -22.07 1.75
C SER A 119 0.29 -22.98 1.19
N TYR A 120 0.89 -22.59 0.06
CA TYR A 120 1.94 -23.33 -0.63
C TYR A 120 3.07 -22.36 -1.00
N THR A 121 4.18 -22.42 -0.25
CA THR A 121 5.40 -21.68 -0.57
C THR A 121 6.38 -22.58 -1.29
N LEU A 122 6.92 -22.12 -2.41
CA LEU A 122 8.05 -22.77 -3.08
C LEU A 122 9.34 -22.12 -2.60
N VAL A 123 10.31 -22.94 -2.18
CA VAL A 123 11.63 -22.45 -1.79
C VAL A 123 12.68 -22.94 -2.77
N ASN A 124 13.54 -22.03 -3.22
CA ASN A 124 14.79 -22.35 -3.90
C ASN A 124 15.93 -21.86 -3.02
N ILE A 125 16.98 -22.65 -2.86
CA ILE A 125 18.14 -22.29 -2.06
C ILE A 125 19.36 -22.33 -2.94
N LYS A 126 20.11 -21.23 -3.00
CA LYS A 126 21.41 -21.16 -3.66
C LYS A 126 22.52 -21.20 -2.63
N ARG A 127 23.56 -21.97 -2.95
CA ARG A 127 24.81 -22.08 -2.18
C ARG A 127 25.63 -20.78 -2.32
N PRO A 128 26.68 -20.61 -1.48
CA PRO A 128 27.62 -19.49 -1.60
C PRO A 128 28.33 -19.39 -2.95
N ASP A 129 28.42 -20.49 -3.71
CA ASP A 129 28.99 -20.51 -5.07
C ASP A 129 27.97 -20.17 -6.17
N GLY A 130 26.74 -19.81 -5.80
CA GLY A 130 25.64 -19.47 -6.71
C GLY A 130 24.86 -20.68 -7.26
N SER A 131 25.31 -21.91 -7.04
CA SER A 131 24.62 -23.11 -7.51
C SER A 131 23.37 -23.42 -6.67
N TYR A 132 22.32 -23.94 -7.29
CA TYR A 132 21.14 -24.37 -6.54
C TYR A 132 21.44 -25.60 -5.68
N LEU A 133 21.17 -25.47 -4.38
CA LEU A 133 21.09 -26.56 -3.42
C LEU A 133 19.77 -27.30 -3.56
N VAL A 134 18.67 -26.55 -3.71
CA VAL A 134 17.35 -27.08 -4.01
C VAL A 134 16.57 -26.07 -4.86
N GLU A 135 15.71 -26.58 -5.72
CA GLU A 135 14.80 -25.81 -6.54
C GLU A 135 13.38 -26.35 -6.38
N ASN A 136 12.41 -25.46 -6.32
CA ASN A 136 10.98 -25.77 -6.28
C ASN A 136 10.58 -26.72 -5.13
N HIS A 137 11.24 -26.61 -3.97
CA HIS A 137 10.83 -27.37 -2.80
C HIS A 137 9.49 -26.86 -2.29
N GLU A 138 8.50 -27.73 -2.14
CA GLU A 138 7.21 -27.36 -1.55
C GLU A 138 7.36 -27.25 -0.03
N ASN A 139 7.73 -26.06 0.43
CA ASN A 139 8.08 -25.88 1.82
C ASN A 139 6.81 -25.76 2.68
N HIS A 140 6.70 -26.65 3.68
CA HIS A 140 5.61 -26.66 4.67
C HIS A 140 4.21 -26.93 4.11
N THR A 141 4.08 -27.91 3.21
CA THR A 141 2.77 -28.41 2.80
C THR A 141 2.31 -29.56 3.70
N PRO A 142 1.02 -29.95 3.71
CA PRO A 142 0.59 -31.14 4.44
C PRO A 142 1.32 -32.44 4.05
N SER A 143 1.97 -32.45 2.88
CA SER A 143 2.73 -33.58 2.33
C SER A 143 4.24 -33.47 2.50
N GLU A 144 4.81 -32.30 2.76
CA GLU A 144 6.26 -32.07 2.82
C GLU A 144 6.70 -31.31 4.08
N SER A 145 7.83 -31.72 4.64
CA SER A 145 8.47 -31.02 5.76
C SER A 145 9.27 -29.80 5.29
N PHE A 146 9.67 -28.95 6.24
CA PHE A 146 10.61 -27.86 5.99
C PHE A 146 11.92 -28.36 5.37
N TYR A 147 12.45 -27.61 4.41
CA TYR A 147 13.75 -27.89 3.83
C TYR A 147 14.85 -27.68 4.88
N THR A 148 15.80 -28.61 4.94
CA THR A 148 16.96 -28.53 5.83
C THR A 148 18.22 -28.44 4.99
N ILE A 149 18.95 -27.32 5.09
CA ILE A 149 20.31 -27.21 4.57
C ILE A 149 21.19 -28.20 5.36
N PRO A 150 21.79 -29.20 4.70
CA PRO A 150 22.59 -30.22 5.37
C PRO A 150 23.80 -29.64 6.13
N ALA A 151 24.14 -30.28 7.25
CA ALA A 151 25.25 -29.88 8.12
C ALA A 151 26.61 -29.80 7.40
N ASP A 152 26.83 -30.69 6.42
CA ASP A 152 28.00 -30.80 5.56
C ASP A 152 28.01 -29.82 4.37
N SER A 153 26.95 -29.01 4.21
CA SER A 153 26.95 -27.92 3.22
C SER A 153 28.00 -26.86 3.59
N PRO A 154 28.63 -26.19 2.60
CA PRO A 154 29.69 -25.23 2.86
C PRO A 154 29.23 -24.08 3.76
N ASN A 155 30.15 -23.53 4.54
CA ASN A 155 29.88 -22.28 5.25
C ASN A 155 29.94 -21.10 4.28
N GLY A 156 29.17 -20.07 4.58
CA GLY A 156 29.05 -18.86 3.76
C GLY A 156 27.61 -18.41 3.61
N GLU A 157 27.42 -17.50 2.66
CA GLU A 157 26.14 -16.86 2.39
C GLU A 157 25.24 -17.73 1.52
N TYR A 158 23.99 -17.94 1.96
CA TYR A 158 22.97 -18.66 1.23
C TYR A 158 21.86 -17.69 0.84
N LYS A 159 21.40 -17.81 -0.41
CA LYS A 159 20.25 -17.06 -0.94
C LYS A 159 19.01 -17.96 -0.92
N ILE A 160 17.97 -17.52 -0.22
CA ILE A 160 16.69 -18.20 -0.03
C ILE A 160 15.65 -17.46 -0.87
N GLU A 161 15.25 -18.05 -1.98
CA GLU A 161 14.20 -17.52 -2.84
C GLU A 161 12.85 -18.13 -2.44
N VAL A 162 11.95 -17.33 -1.87
CA VAL A 162 10.58 -17.75 -1.52
C VAL A 162 9.64 -17.29 -2.62
N GLY A 163 8.97 -18.24 -3.27
CA GLY A 163 8.06 -17.98 -4.38
C GLY A 163 6.68 -18.58 -4.19
N VAL A 164 5.76 -18.18 -5.04
CA VAL A 164 4.39 -18.73 -5.08
C VAL A 164 4.28 -19.96 -5.97
N PHE A 165 3.29 -20.81 -5.71
CA PHE A 165 2.90 -21.86 -6.64
C PHE A 165 2.02 -21.28 -7.76
N LYS A 166 2.54 -21.27 -9.01
CA LYS A 166 1.83 -20.73 -10.19
C LYS A 166 1.35 -19.28 -9.96
N ASN A 167 0.05 -19.05 -10.00
CA ASN A 167 -0.61 -17.76 -9.90
C ASN A 167 -1.21 -17.49 -8.51
N ASP A 168 -0.81 -18.27 -7.51
CA ASP A 168 -1.19 -18.02 -6.13
C ASP A 168 -0.66 -16.66 -5.67
N THR A 169 -1.36 -16.05 -4.73
CA THR A 169 -0.96 -14.79 -4.08
C THR A 169 -1.22 -14.91 -2.59
N GLY A 170 -0.42 -14.25 -1.77
CA GLY A 170 -0.63 -14.25 -0.33
C GLY A 170 0.60 -13.86 0.49
N GLY A 171 0.38 -13.75 1.80
CA GLY A 171 1.44 -13.52 2.77
C GLY A 171 2.08 -14.79 3.32
N TYR A 172 3.35 -14.69 3.71
CA TYR A 172 4.12 -15.73 4.39
C TYR A 172 5.05 -15.13 5.45
N THR A 173 5.51 -15.98 6.36
CA THR A 173 6.63 -15.74 7.28
C THR A 173 7.80 -16.65 6.91
N LEU A 174 9.03 -16.21 7.14
CA LEU A 174 10.26 -16.98 6.97
C LEU A 174 11.14 -16.86 8.22
N LYS A 175 11.60 -18.02 8.71
CA LYS A 175 12.62 -18.16 9.78
C LYS A 175 13.69 -19.15 9.36
N SER A 176 14.88 -19.01 9.94
CA SER A 176 16.00 -19.94 9.71
C SER A 176 16.56 -20.43 11.04
N LEU A 177 16.36 -21.70 11.38
CA LEU A 177 16.75 -22.27 12.67
C LEU A 177 18.06 -23.06 12.54
N SER A 178 19.07 -22.73 13.35
CA SER A 178 20.31 -23.50 13.48
C SER A 178 20.70 -23.65 14.95
N ASN A 179 20.99 -24.88 15.40
CA ASN A 179 21.34 -25.17 16.80
C ASN A 179 20.35 -24.64 17.85
N ASN A 180 19.05 -24.67 17.56
CA ASN A 180 17.98 -24.11 18.40
C ASN A 180 17.99 -22.57 18.54
N GLU A 181 18.74 -21.86 17.69
CA GLU A 181 18.73 -20.40 17.61
C GLU A 181 18.35 -19.96 16.20
N TYR A 182 17.57 -18.89 16.09
CA TYR A 182 17.22 -18.33 14.79
C TYR A 182 18.33 -17.43 14.27
N LEU A 183 18.65 -17.59 12.99
CA LEU A 183 19.65 -16.80 12.29
C LEU A 183 19.08 -15.45 11.84
N THR A 184 19.96 -14.46 11.73
CA THR A 184 19.61 -13.19 11.11
C THR A 184 19.26 -13.38 9.64
N ILE A 185 18.19 -12.76 9.18
CA ILE A 185 17.73 -12.78 7.79
C ILE A 185 17.83 -11.36 7.22
N LEU A 186 18.51 -11.21 6.09
CA LEU A 186 18.65 -9.95 5.38
C LEU A 186 17.93 -9.98 4.05
N GLU A 187 17.45 -8.84 3.57
CA GLU A 187 16.94 -8.71 2.21
C GLU A 187 18.08 -8.85 1.21
N ASP A 188 17.83 -9.59 0.13
CA ASP A 188 18.77 -9.69 -0.98
C ASP A 188 18.60 -8.51 -1.95
N THR A 189 19.59 -7.63 -1.96
CA THR A 189 19.61 -6.44 -2.82
C THR A 189 20.24 -6.70 -4.19
N SER A 190 20.61 -7.95 -4.50
CA SER A 190 21.11 -8.31 -5.83
C SER A 190 20.01 -8.29 -6.89
N PHE A 191 20.30 -7.68 -8.04
CA PHE A 191 19.42 -7.72 -9.21
C PHE A 191 19.63 -9.03 -10.00
N PRO A 192 18.65 -9.48 -10.80
CA PRO A 192 18.74 -10.75 -11.50
C PRO A 192 19.83 -10.73 -12.59
N ALA A 193 20.44 -11.89 -12.83
CA ALA A 193 21.34 -12.06 -13.97
C ALA A 193 20.57 -11.90 -15.29
N TYR A 194 21.13 -11.12 -16.22
CA TYR A 194 20.53 -10.87 -17.53
C TYR A 194 20.75 -12.05 -18.49
N THR A 195 19.75 -12.28 -19.33
CA THR A 195 19.73 -13.27 -20.41
C THR A 195 20.19 -12.68 -21.73
N GLU A 196 19.91 -11.39 -21.95
CA GLU A 196 20.19 -10.66 -23.18
C GLU A 196 20.77 -9.26 -22.88
N THR A 197 21.58 -8.75 -23.80
CA THR A 197 22.20 -7.41 -23.71
C THR A 197 21.95 -6.63 -25.00
N HIS A 198 21.51 -5.40 -24.86
CA HIS A 198 21.19 -4.46 -25.94
C HIS A 198 21.85 -3.10 -25.70
N ASP A 199 21.97 -2.28 -26.75
CA ASP A 199 22.59 -0.95 -26.67
C ASP A 199 21.64 0.17 -27.14
N PHE A 200 21.54 1.25 -26.35
CA PHE A 200 20.98 2.54 -26.76
C PHE A 200 22.11 3.51 -27.14
N ASN A 201 22.64 3.36 -28.36
CA ASN A 201 23.81 4.12 -28.83
C ASN A 201 23.56 5.62 -29.11
N ASP A 202 22.29 6.08 -29.14
CA ASP A 202 21.89 7.45 -29.53
C ASP A 202 21.32 8.27 -28.35
N THR A 203 21.97 8.24 -27.17
CA THR A 203 21.43 8.79 -25.91
C THR A 203 22.13 10.05 -25.38
N ALA A 204 23.11 10.62 -26.10
CA ALA A 204 23.88 11.76 -25.62
C ALA A 204 23.33 13.13 -26.09
N ALA A 205 22.16 13.54 -25.59
CA ALA A 205 21.58 14.89 -25.80
C ALA A 205 20.66 15.27 -24.63
N THR A 206 20.42 16.55 -24.34
CA THR A 206 19.53 16.92 -23.21
C THR A 206 18.06 16.57 -23.44
N GLU A 207 17.62 16.49 -24.70
CA GLU A 207 16.26 16.11 -25.09
C GLU A 207 16.31 14.96 -26.11
N TRP A 208 15.70 13.83 -25.80
CA TRP A 208 15.51 12.73 -26.73
C TRP A 208 14.45 11.76 -26.23
N THR A 209 13.85 11.02 -27.17
CA THR A 209 12.94 9.91 -26.90
C THR A 209 13.37 8.74 -27.76
N ASN A 210 13.50 7.56 -27.18
CA ASN A 210 13.80 6.34 -27.90
C ASN A 210 12.91 5.21 -27.37
N THR A 211 12.29 4.45 -28.28
CA THR A 211 11.45 3.30 -27.94
C THR A 211 12.01 2.07 -28.61
N LYS A 212 12.26 1.03 -27.82
CA LYS A 212 12.66 -0.29 -28.29
C LYS A 212 11.58 -1.29 -27.95
N SER A 213 11.23 -2.11 -28.92
CA SER A 213 10.30 -3.21 -28.73
C SER A 213 11.08 -4.51 -28.67
N GLU A 214 10.84 -5.32 -27.66
CA GLU A 214 11.40 -6.67 -27.52
C GLU A 214 10.36 -7.60 -26.92
N SER A 215 10.72 -8.87 -26.69
CA SER A 215 9.83 -9.86 -26.08
C SER A 215 10.44 -10.60 -24.89
N PHE A 216 9.64 -10.85 -23.86
CA PHE A 216 9.96 -11.76 -22.77
C PHE A 216 9.49 -13.19 -23.06
N SER A 217 10.28 -14.14 -22.60
CA SER A 217 10.06 -15.59 -22.66
C SER A 217 9.87 -16.23 -21.28
N VAL A 218 9.34 -17.45 -21.28
CA VAL A 218 9.17 -18.29 -20.09
C VAL A 218 10.51 -18.53 -19.41
N GLY A 219 10.52 -18.33 -18.09
CA GLY A 219 11.69 -18.44 -17.25
C GLY A 219 11.98 -17.13 -16.52
N ASN A 220 13.27 -16.84 -16.36
CA ASN A 220 13.79 -15.60 -15.79
C ASN A 220 14.42 -14.79 -16.92
N ASP A 221 13.57 -14.27 -17.80
CA ASP A 221 14.01 -13.50 -18.97
C ASP A 221 14.19 -12.03 -18.61
N VAL A 222 15.43 -11.56 -18.74
CA VAL A 222 15.94 -10.34 -18.12
C VAL A 222 16.87 -9.66 -19.12
N HIS A 223 16.46 -8.51 -19.64
CA HIS A 223 17.17 -7.83 -20.71
C HIS A 223 17.94 -6.63 -20.14
N GLU A 224 19.25 -6.60 -20.36
CA GLU A 224 20.12 -5.46 -20.04
C GLU A 224 20.17 -4.49 -21.23
N TRP A 225 20.02 -3.21 -20.95
CA TRP A 225 20.12 -2.12 -21.92
C TRP A 225 21.20 -1.15 -21.48
N ASN A 226 22.27 -1.00 -22.26
CA ASN A 226 23.33 -0.03 -22.00
C ASN A 226 22.94 1.35 -22.53
N LEU A 227 23.11 2.39 -21.71
CA LEU A 227 22.80 3.79 -22.04
C LEU A 227 23.99 4.69 -21.78
N LYS A 228 24.22 5.65 -22.68
CA LYS A 228 25.24 6.68 -22.49
C LYS A 228 24.57 7.97 -22.07
N LEU A 229 24.68 8.29 -20.79
CA LEU A 229 23.96 9.40 -20.19
C LEU A 229 24.91 10.54 -19.81
N LEU A 230 24.40 11.77 -19.90
CA LEU A 230 25.05 13.02 -19.54
C LEU A 230 24.51 13.51 -18.19
N GLU A 231 25.38 14.17 -17.43
CA GLU A 231 24.98 14.85 -16.19
C GLU A 231 23.85 15.87 -16.46
N GLY A 232 22.80 15.82 -15.64
CA GLY A 232 21.65 16.72 -15.69
C GLY A 232 20.49 16.26 -16.58
N GLU A 233 20.60 15.14 -17.30
CA GLU A 233 19.46 14.55 -18.00
C GLU A 233 18.39 14.10 -17.00
N ASN A 234 17.12 14.43 -17.24
CA ASN A 234 16.01 13.87 -16.48
C ASN A 234 15.29 12.82 -17.31
N LEU A 235 15.46 11.58 -16.91
CA LEU A 235 14.92 10.42 -17.58
C LEU A 235 13.50 10.14 -17.11
N THR A 236 12.63 9.77 -18.05
CA THR A 236 11.46 8.91 -17.83
C THR A 236 11.73 7.60 -18.54
N ILE A 237 11.76 6.50 -17.80
CA ILE A 237 11.98 5.14 -18.30
C ILE A 237 10.68 4.38 -18.11
N ASP A 238 10.03 4.05 -19.20
CA ASP A 238 8.74 3.38 -19.28
C ASP A 238 8.91 1.97 -19.83
N LEU A 239 8.44 0.97 -19.09
CA LEU A 239 8.36 -0.41 -19.54
C LEU A 239 6.89 -0.82 -19.53
N TYR A 240 6.34 -1.06 -20.72
CA TYR A 240 4.93 -1.40 -20.85
C TYR A 240 4.68 -2.46 -21.91
N ASN A 241 3.66 -3.26 -21.64
CA ASN A 241 3.18 -4.31 -22.52
C ASN A 241 2.52 -3.72 -23.78
N ILE A 242 2.78 -4.31 -24.95
CA ILE A 242 2.11 -3.92 -26.20
C ILE A 242 0.90 -4.81 -26.44
N GLU A 243 -0.27 -4.20 -26.65
CA GLU A 243 -1.51 -4.93 -26.88
C GLU A 243 -1.54 -5.76 -28.19
N PRO A 244 -2.30 -6.88 -28.22
CA PRO A 244 -3.19 -7.32 -27.15
C PRO A 244 -2.80 -8.70 -26.56
N TYR A 245 -2.62 -8.75 -25.23
CA TYR A 245 -2.39 -9.98 -24.45
C TYR A 245 -3.68 -10.75 -24.20
N ALA A 246 -4.07 -11.60 -25.16
CA ALA A 246 -5.19 -12.52 -24.98
C ALA A 246 -4.71 -13.78 -24.25
N CYS A 247 -5.07 -13.94 -22.97
CA CYS A 247 -5.00 -15.26 -22.33
C CYS A 247 -6.36 -15.96 -22.42
N LYS A 248 -6.39 -17.19 -22.95
CA LYS A 248 -7.61 -18.01 -22.97
C LYS A 248 -7.67 -18.89 -21.72
N PHE A 249 -8.54 -18.53 -20.78
CA PHE A 249 -8.81 -19.39 -19.62
C PHE A 249 -9.69 -20.60 -20.00
N SER A 250 -10.43 -20.49 -21.11
CA SER A 250 -11.17 -21.59 -21.75
C SER A 250 -11.37 -21.30 -23.24
N PRO A 251 -11.79 -22.27 -24.07
CA PRO A 251 -11.97 -22.07 -25.51
C PRO A 251 -12.87 -20.87 -25.89
N ASN A 252 -13.77 -20.46 -24.98
CA ASN A 252 -14.77 -19.42 -25.19
C ASN A 252 -14.60 -18.18 -24.29
N LEU A 253 -13.50 -18.07 -23.53
CA LEU A 253 -13.22 -16.92 -22.66
C LEU A 253 -11.81 -16.41 -22.90
N THR A 254 -11.72 -15.27 -23.58
CA THR A 254 -10.51 -14.45 -23.70
C THR A 254 -10.51 -13.43 -22.56
N PHE A 255 -9.46 -13.43 -21.75
CA PHE A 255 -9.18 -12.40 -20.76
C PHE A 255 -7.99 -11.57 -21.22
N TRP A 256 -8.08 -10.25 -21.02
CA TRP A 256 -7.02 -9.31 -21.34
C TRP A 256 -6.38 -8.91 -20.02
N ASP A 257 -5.10 -9.27 -19.84
CA ASP A 257 -4.33 -8.86 -18.66
C ASP A 257 -2.96 -8.40 -19.12
N ALA A 258 -2.50 -7.25 -18.62
CA ALA A 258 -1.11 -6.85 -18.79
C ALA A 258 -0.23 -7.70 -17.87
N LEU A 259 0.96 -8.06 -18.34
CA LEU A 259 1.94 -8.70 -17.48
C LEU A 259 2.59 -7.68 -16.57
N ASP A 260 2.94 -8.12 -15.37
CA ASP A 260 3.54 -7.26 -14.37
C ASP A 260 5.02 -7.08 -14.71
N THR A 261 5.39 -5.88 -15.13
CA THR A 261 6.74 -5.55 -15.58
C THR A 261 7.57 -4.98 -14.45
N LYS A 262 8.89 -5.10 -14.51
CA LYS A 262 9.80 -4.56 -13.50
C LYS A 262 11.05 -3.98 -14.14
N LEU A 263 11.44 -2.81 -13.68
CA LEU A 263 12.63 -2.07 -14.08
C LEU A 263 13.65 -2.01 -12.95
N TYR A 264 14.93 -2.12 -13.30
CA TYR A 264 16.05 -1.70 -12.47
C TYR A 264 16.89 -0.68 -13.24
N LEU A 265 17.39 0.33 -12.55
CA LEU A 265 18.35 1.30 -13.07
C LEU A 265 19.66 1.16 -12.29
N LEU A 266 20.78 1.06 -13.00
CA LEU A 266 22.11 0.91 -12.43
C LEU A 266 23.02 2.06 -12.86
N ASP A 267 23.92 2.44 -11.96
CA ASP A 267 24.95 3.43 -12.22
C ASP A 267 26.09 2.86 -13.09
N ALA A 268 27.05 3.71 -13.44
CA ALA A 268 28.22 3.33 -14.24
C ALA A 268 29.20 2.36 -13.55
N ASN A 269 28.98 2.04 -12.27
CA ASN A 269 29.75 1.05 -11.51
C ASN A 269 28.93 -0.22 -11.23
N ASP A 270 27.81 -0.44 -11.93
CA ASP A 270 26.87 -1.54 -11.74
C ASP A 270 26.19 -1.55 -10.35
N ASN A 271 26.13 -0.42 -9.65
CA ASN A 271 25.34 -0.31 -8.42
C ASN A 271 23.87 -0.07 -8.75
N LEU A 272 22.97 -0.77 -8.06
CA LEU A 272 21.53 -0.52 -8.15
C LEU A 272 21.20 0.89 -7.62
N ILE A 273 20.58 1.70 -8.47
CA ILE A 273 20.08 3.03 -8.11
C ILE A 273 18.62 2.95 -7.67
N MET A 274 17.77 2.33 -8.49
CA MET A 274 16.32 2.31 -8.30
C MET A 274 15.71 1.07 -8.95
N THR A 275 14.61 0.60 -8.39
CA THR A 275 13.76 -0.43 -8.98
C THR A 275 12.31 0.02 -8.92
N ASN A 276 11.49 -0.40 -9.89
CA ASN A 276 10.06 -0.11 -9.91
C ASN A 276 9.30 -1.16 -10.74
N ASP A 277 8.13 -1.61 -10.29
CA ASP A 277 7.25 -2.57 -11.01
C ASP A 277 5.82 -2.06 -11.30
N ASP A 278 5.32 -1.08 -10.54
CA ASP A 278 3.95 -0.53 -10.73
C ASP A 278 3.94 1.01 -10.80
N GLY A 279 5.03 1.65 -11.24
CA GLY A 279 5.14 3.12 -11.27
C GLY A 279 4.48 3.77 -12.48
N GLY A 280 4.04 2.98 -13.47
CA GLY A 280 3.28 3.40 -14.63
C GLY A 280 1.88 2.80 -14.64
N ASN A 281 1.04 3.27 -15.56
CA ASN A 281 -0.37 2.88 -15.60
C ASN A 281 -0.56 1.35 -15.66
N ASN A 282 -1.47 0.83 -14.85
CA ASN A 282 -1.79 -0.60 -14.71
C ASN A 282 -0.69 -1.39 -13.98
N LYS A 283 0.03 -2.27 -14.68
CA LYS A 283 1.13 -3.10 -14.14
C LYS A 283 2.45 -2.81 -14.86
N ASN A 284 2.56 -1.59 -15.35
CA ASN A 284 3.70 -1.13 -16.11
C ASN A 284 4.69 -0.49 -15.13
N ALA A 285 5.98 -0.71 -15.37
CA ALA A 285 7.03 -0.13 -14.56
C ALA A 285 7.42 1.24 -15.12
N ARG A 286 7.65 2.21 -14.24
CA ARG A 286 8.17 3.52 -14.61
C ARG A 286 9.22 3.99 -13.61
N ILE A 287 10.36 4.45 -14.12
CA ILE A 287 11.40 5.12 -13.33
C ILE A 287 11.55 6.56 -13.82
N TYR A 288 11.64 7.51 -12.89
CA TYR A 288 12.17 8.84 -13.22
C TYR A 288 13.50 9.05 -12.51
N TYR A 289 14.48 9.61 -13.22
CA TYR A 289 15.82 9.75 -12.68
C TYR A 289 16.55 10.96 -13.26
N THR A 290 17.12 11.80 -12.39
CA THR A 290 18.05 12.85 -12.82
C THR A 290 19.47 12.32 -12.73
N VAL A 291 20.19 12.32 -13.86
CA VAL A 291 21.54 11.78 -13.97
C VAL A 291 22.53 12.69 -13.23
N PRO A 292 23.18 12.23 -12.14
CA PRO A 292 24.05 13.07 -11.33
C PRO A 292 25.47 13.23 -11.91
N SER A 293 25.85 12.37 -12.86
CA SER A 293 27.17 12.39 -13.47
C SER A 293 27.14 11.69 -14.83
N THR A 294 27.91 12.20 -15.79
CA THR A 294 28.05 11.56 -17.11
C THR A 294 28.65 10.16 -16.98
N GLY A 295 28.07 9.15 -17.64
CA GLY A 295 28.55 7.76 -17.57
C GLY A 295 27.76 6.77 -18.42
N ASP A 296 28.22 5.51 -18.40
CA ASP A 296 27.55 4.38 -19.05
C ASP A 296 26.61 3.72 -18.03
N TYR A 297 25.32 4.06 -18.08
CA TYR A 297 24.29 3.52 -17.18
C TYR A 297 23.65 2.28 -17.79
N LYS A 298 22.91 1.52 -16.97
CA LYS A 298 22.18 0.34 -17.43
C LYS A 298 20.75 0.33 -16.95
N VAL A 299 19.86 -0.11 -17.83
CA VAL A 299 18.47 -0.42 -17.50
C VAL A 299 18.26 -1.92 -17.64
N ILE A 300 17.72 -2.55 -16.61
CA ILE A 300 17.30 -3.95 -16.65
C ILE A 300 15.79 -3.99 -16.77
N ALA A 301 15.30 -4.55 -17.87
CA ALA A 301 13.88 -4.80 -18.11
C ALA A 301 13.58 -6.28 -17.86
N THR A 302 12.59 -6.57 -17.03
CA THR A 302 12.13 -7.94 -16.74
C THR A 302 10.64 -7.93 -16.42
N ASN A 303 10.06 -9.11 -16.22
CA ASN A 303 8.78 -9.25 -15.53
C ASN A 303 9.00 -9.35 -14.01
N TYR A 304 7.98 -9.00 -13.22
CA TYR A 304 7.98 -9.13 -11.75
C TYR A 304 8.19 -10.58 -11.30
N GLY A 305 7.60 -11.55 -12.00
CA GLY A 305 7.56 -12.95 -11.60
C GLY A 305 8.35 -13.93 -12.47
N LYS A 306 8.61 -15.14 -11.94
CA LYS A 306 9.24 -16.26 -12.68
C LYS A 306 8.17 -17.18 -13.26
N PHE A 307 8.03 -17.20 -14.59
CA PHE A 307 7.04 -18.03 -15.28
C PHE A 307 7.60 -19.43 -15.58
N LYS A 308 6.85 -20.49 -15.25
CA LYS A 308 7.38 -21.87 -15.25
C LYS A 308 6.61 -22.89 -16.11
N SER A 309 5.54 -22.50 -16.82
CA SER A 309 4.72 -23.48 -17.56
C SER A 309 4.45 -23.11 -19.00
N SER A 310 4.38 -24.13 -19.87
CA SER A 310 3.85 -24.06 -21.24
C SER A 310 2.33 -23.79 -21.30
N ASN A 311 1.65 -23.54 -20.17
CA ASN A 311 0.23 -23.18 -20.17
C ASN A 311 0.02 -21.71 -20.59
N TRP A 312 1.09 -20.93 -20.68
CA TRP A 312 1.11 -19.63 -21.35
C TRP A 312 1.26 -19.79 -22.87
N ASN A 313 0.58 -20.77 -23.46
CA ASN A 313 0.46 -20.84 -24.90
C ASN A 313 -0.37 -19.62 -25.32
N LEU A 314 0.31 -18.54 -25.72
CA LEU A 314 -0.31 -17.53 -26.56
C LEU A 314 -0.96 -18.28 -27.72
N ASN A 315 -2.24 -18.01 -27.97
CA ASN A 315 -2.83 -18.52 -29.18
C ASN A 315 -2.15 -17.80 -30.35
N LEU A 316 -1.33 -18.53 -31.11
CA LEU A 316 -0.64 -18.02 -32.30
C LEU A 316 -1.62 -17.35 -33.29
N GLU A 317 -2.90 -17.75 -33.29
CA GLU A 317 -3.97 -17.16 -34.12
C GLU A 317 -4.40 -15.74 -33.68
N HIS A 318 -3.99 -15.29 -32.49
CA HIS A 318 -4.27 -13.95 -31.97
C HIS A 318 -3.00 -13.08 -31.85
N GLN A 319 -1.84 -13.61 -32.25
CA GLN A 319 -0.62 -12.82 -32.39
C GLN A 319 -0.69 -12.00 -33.68
N ALA A 320 -0.11 -10.81 -33.68
CA ALA A 320 0.06 -10.06 -34.92
C ALA A 320 1.02 -10.82 -35.86
N ASP A 321 0.78 -10.79 -37.18
CA ASP A 321 1.55 -11.58 -38.16
C ASP A 321 3.07 -11.31 -38.17
N ASN A 322 3.51 -10.20 -37.55
CA ASN A 322 4.92 -9.78 -37.45
C ASN A 322 5.59 -10.18 -36.12
N TRP A 323 4.91 -10.94 -35.26
CA TRP A 323 5.32 -11.21 -33.89
C TRP A 323 5.69 -12.70 -33.71
N ASP A 324 6.95 -13.06 -33.97
CA ASP A 324 7.48 -14.44 -33.87
C ASP A 324 7.96 -14.79 -32.45
N LEU A 325 7.03 -14.88 -31.48
CA LEU A 325 7.35 -15.21 -30.07
C LEU A 325 7.85 -16.64 -29.85
N GLY A 326 7.78 -17.49 -30.88
CA GLY A 326 8.01 -18.92 -30.74
C GLY A 326 7.07 -19.57 -29.71
N THR A 327 7.47 -20.74 -29.21
CA THR A 327 6.68 -21.53 -28.25
C THR A 327 6.95 -21.19 -26.79
N THR A 328 7.89 -20.27 -26.54
CA THR A 328 8.33 -19.89 -25.19
C THR A 328 8.12 -18.41 -24.89
N GLY A 329 7.80 -17.57 -25.88
CA GLY A 329 7.47 -16.16 -25.61
C GLY A 329 6.20 -16.03 -24.76
N ILE A 330 6.18 -15.01 -23.92
CA ILE A 330 5.06 -14.62 -23.07
C ILE A 330 4.49 -13.27 -23.55
N THR A 331 5.36 -12.32 -23.90
CA THR A 331 4.97 -10.92 -24.20
C THR A 331 5.99 -10.19 -25.06
N TYR A 332 5.53 -9.29 -25.92
CA TYR A 332 6.19 -8.03 -26.31
C TYR A 332 5.99 -6.86 -25.35
N TYR A 333 7.08 -6.18 -25.08
CA TYR A 333 7.09 -4.93 -24.35
C TYR A 333 7.71 -3.83 -25.21
N ASN A 334 7.35 -2.58 -24.89
CA ASN A 334 8.10 -1.41 -25.27
C ASN A 334 8.88 -0.90 -24.05
N LEU A 335 10.18 -0.72 -24.23
CA LEU A 335 11.02 0.09 -23.35
C LEU A 335 11.17 1.47 -24.01
N LYS A 336 10.43 2.44 -23.49
CA LYS A 336 10.47 3.84 -23.92
C LYS A 336 11.31 4.61 -22.91
N ILE A 337 12.32 5.31 -23.38
CA ILE A 337 13.17 6.14 -22.54
C ILE A 337 13.20 7.54 -23.12
N GLU A 338 12.97 8.52 -22.26
CA GLU A 338 12.89 9.93 -22.62
C GLU A 338 13.80 10.72 -21.70
N SER A 339 14.76 11.46 -22.22
CA SER A 339 15.39 12.55 -21.48
C SER A 339 14.64 13.83 -21.81
N THR A 340 14.18 14.55 -20.78
CA THR A 340 13.57 15.86 -20.95
C THR A 340 13.94 16.85 -19.86
N SER A 341 14.01 18.13 -20.21
CA SER A 341 14.09 19.24 -19.27
C SER A 341 12.77 19.50 -18.55
N ASN A 342 11.66 19.03 -19.11
CA ASN A 342 10.32 19.26 -18.61
C ASN A 342 9.83 18.02 -17.86
N LEU A 343 10.22 17.90 -16.59
CA LEU A 343 9.62 16.91 -15.71
C LEU A 343 8.12 17.22 -15.56
N PRO A 344 7.25 16.19 -15.46
CA PRO A 344 5.85 16.40 -15.18
C PRO A 344 5.61 16.87 -13.74
N PHE A 345 6.66 17.09 -12.96
CA PHE A 345 6.58 17.55 -11.59
C PHE A 345 7.67 18.55 -11.23
N THR A 346 7.40 19.35 -10.20
CA THR A 346 8.38 20.24 -9.55
C THR A 346 8.42 19.96 -8.06
N PHE A 347 9.54 20.28 -7.40
CA PHE A 347 9.65 20.28 -5.94
C PHE A 347 10.11 21.65 -5.45
N GLU A 348 9.25 22.32 -4.68
CA GLU A 348 9.51 23.61 -4.06
C GLU A 348 9.86 23.37 -2.59
N ALA A 349 11.16 23.45 -2.25
CA ALA A 349 11.63 23.28 -0.88
C ALA A 349 11.18 24.45 0.02
N ILE A 350 10.81 24.13 1.25
CA ILE A 350 10.43 25.10 2.29
C ILE A 350 11.40 24.94 3.45
N GLU A 351 11.98 26.05 3.89
CA GLU A 351 12.91 26.07 5.02
C GLU A 351 12.18 25.68 6.32
N LEU A 352 12.77 24.73 7.04
CA LEU A 352 12.24 24.25 8.30
C LEU A 352 12.50 25.25 9.43
N SER A 353 11.52 25.41 10.31
CA SER A 353 11.68 26.15 11.55
C SER A 353 12.44 25.33 12.59
N ASN A 354 12.19 24.01 12.63
CA ASN A 354 12.97 23.02 13.38
C ASN A 354 13.70 22.07 12.40
N PRO A 355 15.04 22.10 12.33
CA PRO A 355 15.82 21.21 11.44
C PRO A 355 15.59 19.71 11.68
N GLU A 356 15.19 19.33 12.89
CA GLU A 356 14.92 17.94 13.28
C GLU A 356 13.46 17.53 13.03
N ALA A 357 12.60 18.43 12.53
CA ALA A 357 11.19 18.13 12.29
C ALA A 357 10.99 16.95 11.34
N ILE A 358 9.92 16.19 11.58
CA ILE A 358 9.45 15.18 10.67
C ILE A 358 8.97 15.90 9.41
N LYS A 359 9.70 15.70 8.32
CA LYS A 359 9.51 16.43 7.07
C LYS A 359 8.28 15.93 6.36
N ILE A 360 7.39 16.85 5.98
CA ILE A 360 6.25 16.56 5.11
C ILE A 360 6.54 17.10 3.72
N ASN A 361 6.36 16.24 2.72
CA ASN A 361 6.33 16.62 1.30
C ASN A 361 4.88 16.55 0.82
N ALA A 362 4.27 17.68 0.51
CA ALA A 362 2.90 17.72 0.00
C ALA A 362 2.91 17.52 -1.52
N ILE A 363 2.47 16.36 -1.99
CA ILE A 363 2.38 15.99 -3.40
C ILE A 363 0.97 16.30 -3.90
N LEU A 364 0.86 17.32 -4.76
CA LEU A 364 -0.40 17.82 -5.29
C LEU A 364 -0.58 17.32 -6.73
N LEU A 365 -1.53 16.39 -6.92
CA LEU A 365 -1.82 15.84 -8.26
C LEU A 365 -2.75 16.77 -9.01
N THR A 366 -2.42 17.06 -10.27
CA THR A 366 -3.22 17.92 -11.14
C THR A 366 -3.32 17.39 -12.55
N ASN A 367 -4.40 17.73 -13.25
CA ASN A 367 -4.54 17.55 -14.69
C ASN A 367 -4.16 18.81 -15.48
N ASP A 368 -3.61 19.83 -14.82
CA ASP A 368 -3.07 21.03 -15.43
C ASP A 368 -1.57 20.86 -15.71
N GLU A 369 -1.23 20.69 -16.99
CA GLU A 369 0.15 20.52 -17.47
C GLU A 369 1.04 21.72 -17.14
N THR A 370 0.47 22.90 -16.89
CA THR A 370 1.24 24.10 -16.52
C THR A 370 1.64 24.13 -15.04
N LEU A 371 1.09 23.23 -14.22
CA LEU A 371 1.28 23.19 -12.76
C LEU A 371 0.88 24.48 -12.03
N GLU A 372 -0.02 25.29 -12.63
CA GLU A 372 -0.53 26.52 -12.02
C GLU A 372 -1.77 26.27 -11.16
N LEU A 373 -2.61 25.31 -11.56
CA LEU A 373 -3.85 24.93 -10.87
C LEU A 373 -3.64 23.68 -10.03
N MET A 374 -3.57 23.86 -8.72
CA MET A 374 -3.45 22.77 -7.74
C MET A 374 -4.79 22.44 -7.09
N PRO A 375 -5.03 21.18 -6.68
CA PRO A 375 -6.28 20.75 -6.02
C PRO A 375 -6.52 21.48 -4.69
N VAL A 376 -5.44 21.86 -3.99
CA VAL A 376 -5.50 22.58 -2.71
C VAL A 376 -4.42 23.67 -2.62
N SER A 377 -4.62 24.62 -1.70
CA SER A 377 -3.64 25.67 -1.41
C SER A 377 -2.60 25.23 -0.37
N THR A 378 -1.44 25.90 -0.35
CA THR A 378 -0.43 25.72 0.71
C THR A 378 -1.01 25.94 2.11
N THR A 379 -1.81 26.98 2.30
CA THR A 379 -2.44 27.28 3.61
C THR A 379 -3.37 26.17 4.08
N TYR A 380 -4.03 25.48 3.16
CA TYR A 380 -4.84 24.31 3.49
C TYR A 380 -3.96 23.17 4.03
N VAL A 381 -2.85 22.86 3.37
CA VAL A 381 -1.88 21.84 3.83
C VAL A 381 -1.28 22.22 5.18
N GLU A 382 -0.86 23.47 5.37
CA GLU A 382 -0.34 23.97 6.66
C GLU A 382 -1.37 23.82 7.79
N THR A 383 -2.66 24.02 7.49
CA THR A 383 -3.75 23.82 8.47
C THR A 383 -3.87 22.34 8.87
N LEU A 384 -3.82 21.42 7.90
CA LEU A 384 -3.82 19.97 8.18
C LEU A 384 -2.65 19.57 9.08
N ILE A 385 -1.45 20.10 8.81
CA ILE A 385 -0.23 19.81 9.56
C ILE A 385 -0.28 20.40 10.97
N ALA A 386 -0.85 21.61 11.14
CA ALA A 386 -1.04 22.22 12.46
C ALA A 386 -1.97 21.38 13.34
N ASP A 387 -3.09 20.92 12.80
CA ASP A 387 -4.04 20.06 13.52
C ASP A 387 -3.47 18.67 13.80
N LEU A 388 -2.65 18.14 12.89
CA LEU A 388 -1.90 16.89 13.10
C LEU A 388 -0.94 17.03 14.29
N ASN A 389 -0.12 18.08 14.31
CA ASN A 389 0.76 18.39 15.44
C ASN A 389 0.00 18.51 16.74
N ALA A 390 -1.13 19.24 16.76
CA ALA A 390 -1.94 19.40 17.96
C ALA A 390 -2.41 18.04 18.51
N SER A 391 -2.89 17.15 17.64
CA SER A 391 -3.40 15.83 18.03
C SER A 391 -2.30 14.89 18.52
N TYR A 392 -1.13 14.90 17.88
CA TYR A 392 -0.01 14.02 18.26
C TYR A 392 0.78 14.55 19.46
N SER A 393 0.76 15.86 19.70
CA SER A 393 1.29 16.48 20.93
C SER A 393 0.50 16.07 22.18
N GLU A 394 -0.75 15.64 22.03
CA GLU A 394 -1.48 15.05 23.14
C GLU A 394 -0.90 13.68 23.52
N LEU A 395 -0.45 12.89 22.55
CA LEU A 395 0.05 11.53 22.75
C LEU A 395 1.45 11.49 23.36
N TYR A 396 2.33 12.40 22.92
CA TYR A 396 3.71 12.43 23.38
C TYR A 396 4.20 13.87 23.56
N ASP A 397 4.89 14.12 24.67
CA ASP A 397 5.29 15.46 25.10
C ASP A 397 6.16 16.15 24.03
N THR A 398 5.78 17.38 23.66
CA THR A 398 6.46 18.21 22.67
C THR A 398 7.92 18.52 22.99
N GLU A 399 8.37 18.34 24.24
CA GLU A 399 9.80 18.42 24.57
C GLU A 399 10.60 17.20 24.09
N ASN A 400 9.92 16.09 23.78
CA ASN A 400 10.53 14.79 23.49
C ASN A 400 10.38 14.33 22.03
N TRP A 401 9.73 15.10 21.16
CA TRP A 401 9.68 14.83 19.73
C TRP A 401 9.67 16.13 18.91
N PRO A 402 10.11 16.10 17.64
CA PRO A 402 10.48 17.32 16.94
C PRO A 402 9.33 18.06 16.23
N GLY A 403 8.10 17.51 16.23
CA GLY A 403 6.98 18.07 15.46
C GLY A 403 7.00 17.65 13.98
N PHE A 404 5.86 17.82 13.31
CA PHE A 404 5.75 17.73 11.85
C PHE A 404 5.88 19.12 11.22
N GLU A 405 6.61 19.24 10.11
CA GLU A 405 6.71 20.49 9.37
C GLU A 405 6.62 20.28 7.86
N LEU A 406 5.99 21.22 7.16
CA LEU A 406 5.98 21.22 5.69
C LEU A 406 7.37 21.59 5.18
N ALA A 407 8.07 20.60 4.65
CA ALA A 407 9.43 20.73 4.14
C ALA A 407 9.48 21.02 2.63
N GLY A 408 8.36 20.82 1.93
CA GLY A 408 8.24 21.20 0.53
C GLY A 408 6.92 20.81 -0.10
N ILE A 409 6.67 21.37 -1.28
CA ILE A 409 5.50 21.11 -2.11
C ILE A 409 5.96 20.52 -3.42
N THR A 410 5.47 19.32 -3.73
CA THR A 410 5.59 18.71 -5.04
C THR A 410 4.34 18.98 -5.84
N LYS A 411 4.45 19.61 -7.01
CA LYS A 411 3.34 19.74 -7.96
C LYS A 411 3.53 18.69 -9.03
N PHE A 412 2.51 17.89 -9.35
CA PHE A 412 2.65 16.78 -10.30
C PHE A 412 1.49 16.74 -11.28
N TYR A 413 1.79 16.97 -12.55
CA TYR A 413 0.89 16.73 -13.67
C TYR A 413 0.74 15.22 -13.88
N ASN A 414 -0.41 14.72 -13.47
CA ASN A 414 -0.79 13.32 -13.59
C ASN A 414 -2.30 13.23 -13.86
N PRO A 415 -2.73 13.35 -15.12
CA PRO A 415 -4.16 13.38 -15.47
C PRO A 415 -4.89 12.07 -15.16
N ASP A 416 -4.16 10.95 -15.09
CA ASP A 416 -4.74 9.63 -14.77
C ASP A 416 -5.14 9.52 -13.30
N HIS A 417 -4.44 10.23 -12.41
CA HIS A 417 -4.67 10.18 -10.96
C HIS A 417 -5.15 11.48 -10.34
N ALA A 418 -5.24 12.58 -11.09
CA ALA A 418 -5.73 13.89 -10.61
C ALA A 418 -7.21 13.87 -10.20
N ILE A 419 -8.00 12.97 -10.79
CA ILE A 419 -9.35 12.61 -10.36
C ILE A 419 -9.41 11.09 -10.34
N THR A 420 -9.68 10.48 -9.19
CA THR A 420 -9.57 9.02 -9.03
C THR A 420 -10.76 8.38 -8.34
N GLY A 421 -11.20 7.25 -8.89
CA GLY A 421 -12.09 6.28 -8.24
C GLY A 421 -11.33 5.12 -7.59
N SER A 422 -9.99 5.18 -7.52
CA SER A 422 -9.14 4.13 -6.96
C SER A 422 -7.97 4.72 -6.16
N PRO A 423 -8.21 5.29 -4.96
CA PRO A 423 -7.16 5.92 -4.17
C PRO A 423 -6.06 4.96 -3.71
N HIS A 424 -6.34 3.65 -3.64
CA HIS A 424 -5.31 2.65 -3.38
C HIS A 424 -4.31 2.50 -4.53
N THR A 425 -4.75 2.70 -5.77
CA THR A 425 -3.85 2.75 -6.93
C THR A 425 -2.95 3.98 -6.82
N VAL A 426 -3.50 5.14 -6.45
CA VAL A 426 -2.70 6.35 -6.21
C VAL A 426 -1.64 6.11 -5.14
N LEU A 427 -1.99 5.47 -4.02
CA LEU A 427 -1.04 5.16 -2.96
C LEU A 427 0.10 4.27 -3.46
N ALA A 428 -0.20 3.27 -4.28
CA ALA A 428 0.79 2.36 -4.83
C ALA A 428 1.68 3.06 -5.87
N GLU A 429 1.10 3.68 -6.89
CA GLU A 429 1.84 4.24 -8.04
C GLU A 429 2.56 5.54 -7.68
N ILE A 430 1.91 6.45 -6.94
CA ILE A 430 2.49 7.74 -6.58
C ILE A 430 3.36 7.63 -5.33
N GLY A 431 2.96 6.81 -4.35
CA GLY A 431 3.72 6.60 -3.11
C GLY A 431 5.00 5.78 -3.29
N SER A 432 5.11 5.01 -4.38
CA SER A 432 6.36 4.39 -4.84
C SER A 432 7.02 5.15 -6.00
N GLY A 433 6.40 6.24 -6.44
CA GLY A 433 6.80 7.04 -7.59
C GLY A 433 7.90 8.05 -7.26
N PRO A 434 8.36 8.80 -8.28
CA PRO A 434 9.55 9.67 -8.18
C PRO A 434 9.36 10.90 -7.29
N VAL A 435 8.10 11.25 -7.02
CA VAL A 435 7.71 12.41 -6.23
C VAL A 435 7.69 12.08 -4.73
N ALA A 436 7.64 10.79 -4.38
CA ALA A 436 7.73 10.33 -3.00
C ALA A 436 9.21 10.27 -2.57
N LYS A 437 9.52 10.85 -1.42
CA LYS A 437 10.90 11.08 -0.96
C LYS A 437 11.22 10.29 0.31
N GLN A 438 12.37 9.63 0.34
CA GLN A 438 12.97 9.09 1.57
C GLN A 438 13.19 10.20 2.60
N ASN A 439 12.98 9.86 3.87
CA ASN A 439 13.00 10.73 5.05
C ASN A 439 11.87 11.77 5.09
N TYR A 440 10.79 11.53 4.34
CA TYR A 440 9.57 12.34 4.37
C TYR A 440 8.35 11.48 4.69
N LEU A 441 7.37 12.13 5.32
CA LEU A 441 5.97 11.76 5.19
C LEU A 441 5.42 12.44 3.93
N ASN A 442 5.19 11.65 2.88
CA ASN A 442 4.67 12.07 1.59
C ASN A 442 3.14 12.13 1.65
N LEU A 443 2.61 13.35 1.66
CA LEU A 443 1.19 13.63 1.71
C LEU A 443 0.67 13.87 0.29
N ILE A 444 0.06 12.86 -0.32
CA ILE A 444 -0.48 12.88 -1.68
C ILE A 444 -1.92 13.37 -1.64
N ILE A 445 -2.23 14.44 -2.35
CA ILE A 445 -3.56 15.07 -2.39
C ILE A 445 -4.09 15.03 -3.82
N THR A 446 -5.30 14.48 -3.97
CA THR A 446 -6.00 14.35 -5.26
C THR A 446 -7.52 14.42 -5.08
N ASP A 447 -8.28 14.67 -6.15
CA ASP A 447 -9.75 14.63 -6.11
C ASP A 447 -10.23 13.17 -6.14
N ILE A 448 -10.76 12.68 -5.02
CA ILE A 448 -11.27 11.32 -4.91
C ILE A 448 -12.78 11.33 -5.14
N ASP A 449 -13.25 10.53 -6.11
CA ASP A 449 -14.68 10.30 -6.30
C ASP A 449 -15.25 9.51 -5.12
N ARG A 450 -15.78 10.25 -4.15
CA ARG A 450 -16.38 9.70 -2.93
C ARG A 450 -17.66 8.91 -3.22
N ASP A 451 -18.41 9.30 -4.24
CA ASP A 451 -19.68 8.63 -4.58
C ASP A 451 -19.43 7.23 -5.14
N GLN A 452 -18.29 7.05 -5.82
CA GLN A 452 -17.87 5.75 -6.31
C GLN A 452 -17.23 4.87 -5.22
N THR A 453 -16.40 5.44 -4.34
CA THR A 453 -15.48 4.66 -3.49
C THR A 453 -15.89 4.57 -2.02
N GLY A 454 -16.50 5.62 -1.47
CA GLY A 454 -16.65 5.80 -0.02
C GLY A 454 -15.33 6.00 0.73
N ILE A 455 -14.20 6.21 0.03
CA ILE A 455 -12.86 6.40 0.61
C ILE A 455 -12.50 7.88 0.55
N VAL A 456 -11.94 8.42 1.63
CA VAL A 456 -11.48 9.82 1.72
C VAL A 456 -10.00 9.96 2.07
N GLY A 457 -9.36 8.85 2.42
CA GLY A 457 -7.94 8.74 2.71
C GLY A 457 -7.49 7.28 2.70
N THR A 458 -6.21 7.04 2.45
CA THR A 458 -5.62 5.71 2.55
C THR A 458 -4.11 5.77 2.77
N THR A 459 -3.57 4.81 3.51
CA THR A 459 -2.13 4.64 3.72
C THR A 459 -1.76 3.17 4.00
N TYR A 460 -0.48 2.89 4.18
CA TYR A 460 0.03 1.61 4.66
C TYR A 460 0.21 1.60 6.19
N LEU A 461 -0.29 0.53 6.82
CA LEU A 461 0.03 0.21 8.22
C LEU A 461 1.56 0.08 8.44
N TYR A 462 2.12 0.72 9.47
CA TYR A 462 3.57 0.70 9.80
C TYR A 462 4.48 1.26 8.69
N SER A 463 4.03 2.29 7.98
CA SER A 463 4.87 2.93 6.96
C SER A 463 5.99 3.74 7.61
N ASN A 464 7.21 3.62 7.08
CA ASN A 464 8.41 4.25 7.65
C ASN A 464 8.96 5.33 6.72
N THR A 465 9.34 6.48 7.28
CA THR A 465 9.98 7.56 6.54
C THR A 465 11.38 7.19 6.07
N THR A 466 12.07 6.25 6.73
CA THR A 466 13.42 5.80 6.35
C THR A 466 13.47 4.94 5.08
N GLN A 467 12.32 4.47 4.58
CA GLN A 467 12.22 3.73 3.31
C GLN A 467 12.63 4.62 2.12
N SER A 468 13.05 4.00 1.00
CA SER A 468 13.54 4.72 -0.19
C SER A 468 12.57 5.74 -0.78
N THR A 469 11.26 5.57 -0.55
CA THR A 469 10.21 6.53 -0.95
C THR A 469 9.46 7.13 0.24
N GLY A 470 9.96 6.93 1.46
CA GLY A 470 9.33 7.43 2.69
C GLY A 470 7.96 6.84 2.99
N ALA A 471 7.26 7.44 3.95
CA ALA A 471 5.91 7.02 4.33
C ALA A 471 4.88 7.79 3.50
N SER A 472 3.85 7.13 2.96
CA SER A 472 2.89 7.78 2.05
C SER A 472 1.45 7.75 2.58
N ILE A 473 0.77 8.89 2.54
CA ILE A 473 -0.66 9.05 2.86
C ILE A 473 -1.33 9.69 1.65
N VAL A 474 -2.42 9.10 1.15
CA VAL A 474 -3.29 9.72 0.14
C VAL A 474 -4.49 10.32 0.84
N LEU A 475 -4.83 11.56 0.48
CA LEU A 475 -6.02 12.28 0.95
C LEU A 475 -6.83 12.85 -0.22
N ASP A 476 -8.13 12.90 -0.02
CA ASP A 476 -9.02 13.67 -0.88
C ASP A 476 -8.76 15.19 -0.75
N ASP A 477 -8.93 15.94 -1.83
CA ASP A 477 -8.75 17.39 -1.90
C ASP A 477 -9.71 18.18 -0.97
N LYS A 478 -10.81 17.54 -0.58
CA LYS A 478 -11.81 18.05 0.36
C LYS A 478 -11.73 17.36 1.73
N ALA A 479 -10.68 16.61 2.02
CA ALA A 479 -10.51 15.95 3.31
C ALA A 479 -10.42 16.98 4.45
N GLY A 480 -10.85 16.62 5.66
CA GLY A 480 -10.58 17.40 6.85
C GLY A 480 -9.35 16.87 7.58
N SER A 481 -8.80 17.65 8.52
CA SER A 481 -7.65 17.24 9.34
C SER A 481 -7.88 15.92 10.08
N GLY A 482 -9.13 15.61 10.45
CA GLY A 482 -9.48 14.33 11.07
C GLY A 482 -9.14 13.11 10.22
N VAL A 483 -9.21 13.21 8.88
CA VAL A 483 -8.82 12.11 7.98
C VAL A 483 -7.31 11.94 8.00
N LEU A 484 -6.53 13.03 7.93
CA LEU A 484 -5.07 12.96 8.05
C LEU A 484 -4.63 12.34 9.38
N ILE A 485 -5.25 12.76 10.49
CA ILE A 485 -4.98 12.22 11.83
C ILE A 485 -5.31 10.72 11.89
N HIS A 486 -6.41 10.29 11.26
CA HIS A 486 -6.77 8.88 11.15
C HIS A 486 -5.76 8.07 10.34
N GLU A 487 -5.39 8.53 9.14
CA GLU A 487 -4.40 7.84 8.30
C GLU A 487 -3.04 7.79 8.99
N MET A 488 -2.60 8.86 9.65
CA MET A 488 -1.37 8.83 10.46
C MET A 488 -1.47 7.80 11.61
N GLY A 489 -2.67 7.53 12.13
CA GLY A 489 -2.92 6.45 13.08
C GLY A 489 -2.56 5.07 12.48
N HIS A 490 -2.88 4.83 11.21
CA HIS A 490 -2.43 3.64 10.50
C HIS A 490 -0.92 3.64 10.27
N VAL A 491 -0.31 4.78 9.93
CA VAL A 491 1.15 4.88 9.77
C VAL A 491 1.89 4.41 11.02
N ILE A 492 1.41 4.77 12.22
CA ILE A 492 1.99 4.31 13.51
C ILE A 492 1.59 2.88 13.91
N GLY A 493 0.87 2.14 13.05
CA GLY A 493 0.60 0.72 13.25
C GLY A 493 -0.79 0.35 13.76
N MET A 494 -1.68 1.32 13.95
CA MET A 494 -2.99 1.09 14.57
C MET A 494 -4.04 0.63 13.55
N ASN A 495 -4.80 -0.42 13.88
CA ASN A 495 -6.00 -0.78 13.11
C ASN A 495 -7.22 0.02 13.58
N HIS A 496 -8.31 -0.03 12.82
CA HIS A 496 -9.61 0.49 13.27
C HIS A 496 -10.02 -0.18 14.58
N ILE A 497 -10.41 0.63 15.56
CA ILE A 497 -10.72 0.16 16.91
C ILE A 497 -12.22 0.03 17.17
N ALA A 498 -13.07 0.57 16.28
CA ALA A 498 -14.52 0.51 16.42
C ALA A 498 -15.22 -0.10 15.21
N GLY A 499 -16.32 -0.81 15.44
CA GLY A 499 -17.25 -1.23 14.38
C GLY A 499 -17.28 -2.74 14.07
N THR A 500 -16.75 -3.60 14.94
CA THR A 500 -16.80 -5.05 14.75
C THR A 500 -17.50 -5.75 15.91
N TRP A 501 -18.40 -6.69 15.58
CA TRP A 501 -18.99 -7.65 16.53
C TRP A 501 -18.93 -9.06 15.93
N PRO A 502 -18.35 -10.04 16.63
CA PRO A 502 -17.70 -9.92 17.94
C PRO A 502 -16.44 -9.02 17.89
N PRO A 503 -16.01 -8.47 19.05
CA PRO A 503 -14.72 -7.79 19.19
C PRO A 503 -13.59 -8.57 18.52
N GLN A 504 -12.78 -7.90 17.72
CA GLN A 504 -11.60 -8.47 17.08
C GLN A 504 -10.38 -8.25 17.95
N LYS A 505 -9.52 -9.27 18.01
CA LYS A 505 -8.20 -9.18 18.65
C LYS A 505 -7.20 -8.66 17.63
N HIS A 506 -6.43 -7.65 18.01
CA HIS A 506 -5.33 -7.10 17.23
C HIS A 506 -4.06 -7.03 18.08
N SER A 507 -2.95 -6.79 17.40
CA SER A 507 -1.67 -6.51 18.02
C SER A 507 -1.08 -5.22 17.43
N LEU A 508 -0.37 -4.49 18.28
CA LEU A 508 0.47 -3.37 17.94
C LEU A 508 1.92 -3.80 18.14
N ASN A 509 2.69 -3.86 17.07
CA ASN A 509 4.12 -4.16 17.12
C ASN A 509 4.85 -2.87 17.48
N LEU A 510 5.59 -2.91 18.58
CA LEU A 510 6.51 -1.86 19.00
C LEU A 510 7.93 -2.21 18.54
N GLN A 511 8.89 -1.33 18.84
CA GLN A 511 10.30 -1.49 18.44
C GLN A 511 10.96 -2.74 19.03
N ASP A 512 10.50 -3.19 20.20
CA ASP A 512 11.11 -4.24 21.01
C ASP A 512 10.11 -5.28 21.56
N THR A 513 8.80 -5.02 21.41
CA THR A 513 7.75 -5.87 21.97
C THR A 513 6.46 -5.78 21.14
N THR A 514 5.44 -6.53 21.53
CA THR A 514 4.12 -6.49 20.90
C THR A 514 3.04 -6.33 21.97
N MET A 515 2.13 -5.38 21.76
CA MET A 515 1.00 -5.13 22.63
C MET A 515 -0.29 -5.68 22.03
N GLY A 516 -1.05 -6.47 22.79
CA GLY A 516 -2.36 -6.96 22.38
C GLY A 516 -3.49 -5.98 22.72
N TYR A 517 -4.48 -5.82 21.85
CA TYR A 517 -5.70 -5.06 22.13
C TYR A 517 -6.92 -5.68 21.47
N VAL A 518 -8.11 -5.26 21.91
CA VAL A 518 -9.39 -5.71 21.35
C VAL A 518 -10.18 -4.51 20.83
N THR A 519 -10.89 -4.68 19.72
CA THR A 519 -11.80 -3.65 19.21
C THR A 519 -13.07 -3.58 20.04
N ASN A 520 -13.72 -2.42 20.03
CA ASN A 520 -15.04 -2.25 20.63
C ASN A 520 -16.12 -2.16 19.55
N TYR A 521 -17.32 -2.64 19.89
CA TYR A 521 -18.47 -2.51 19.00
C TYR A 521 -19.05 -1.07 18.98
N ILE A 522 -18.78 -0.25 20.00
CA ILE A 522 -19.40 1.07 20.20
C ILE A 522 -18.34 2.17 20.14
N SER A 523 -18.43 3.07 19.16
CA SER A 523 -17.48 4.17 18.95
C SER A 523 -17.76 5.45 19.74
N ARG A 524 -19.04 5.83 19.87
CA ARG A 524 -19.45 7.15 20.38
C ARG A 524 -19.11 7.44 21.85
N PRO A 525 -18.94 6.45 22.75
CA PRO A 525 -18.54 6.73 24.13
C PRO A 525 -17.19 7.43 24.25
N GLU A 526 -16.26 7.16 23.33
CA GLU A 526 -14.88 7.67 23.38
C GLU A 526 -14.45 8.48 22.16
N ASN A 527 -15.28 8.51 21.11
CA ASN A 527 -15.08 9.25 19.86
C ASN A 527 -13.61 9.30 19.40
N SER A 528 -13.01 8.14 19.12
CA SER A 528 -11.64 8.10 18.60
C SER A 528 -11.60 8.39 17.11
N TYR A 529 -10.55 9.09 16.64
CA TYR A 529 -10.28 9.22 15.20
C TYR A 529 -10.19 7.85 14.50
N MET A 530 -9.78 6.78 15.18
CA MET A 530 -9.67 5.43 14.60
C MET A 530 -10.97 4.61 14.63
N SER A 531 -12.11 5.26 14.86
CA SER A 531 -13.43 4.64 14.82
C SER A 531 -14.09 4.75 13.44
N THR A 532 -15.13 3.94 13.17
CA THR A 532 -15.95 4.14 11.96
C THR A 532 -16.69 5.48 12.03
N TRP A 533 -16.58 6.29 10.98
CA TRP A 533 -17.16 7.65 10.89
C TRP A 533 -18.69 7.71 11.12
N GLU A 534 -19.40 6.58 10.95
CA GLU A 534 -20.87 6.51 11.02
C GLU A 534 -21.43 5.85 12.28
N SER A 535 -20.59 5.39 13.20
CA SER A 535 -21.12 4.54 14.27
C SER A 535 -22.04 5.34 15.19
N TYR A 536 -23.27 4.85 15.32
CA TYR A 536 -24.35 5.46 16.07
C TYR A 536 -24.48 4.78 17.43
N THR A 537 -24.93 5.53 18.44
CA THR A 537 -25.42 4.90 19.67
C THR A 537 -26.57 3.98 19.27
N VAL A 538 -26.49 2.70 19.62
CA VAL A 538 -27.63 1.79 19.54
C VAL A 538 -28.80 2.47 20.27
N GLN A 539 -29.86 2.78 19.52
CA GLN A 539 -31.22 3.14 19.95
C GLN A 539 -31.37 3.92 21.26
N TYR A 540 -31.81 5.18 21.17
CA TYR A 540 -32.32 6.05 22.25
C TYR A 540 -32.67 5.33 23.57
N GLN A 541 -31.66 5.10 24.42
CA GLN A 541 -31.85 4.65 25.79
C GLN A 541 -31.98 5.92 26.64
N PRO A 542 -33.11 6.17 27.32
CA PRO A 542 -33.36 7.41 28.08
C PRO A 542 -32.41 7.62 29.28
N TYR A 543 -31.43 6.73 29.48
CA TYR A 543 -30.46 6.74 30.56
C TYR A 543 -29.01 6.88 30.08
N LEU A 544 -28.75 7.05 28.78
CA LEU A 544 -27.39 7.30 28.27
C LEU A 544 -27.06 8.79 28.44
N SER A 545 -26.03 9.10 29.23
CA SER A 545 -25.59 10.48 29.48
C SER A 545 -25.10 11.13 28.18
N LEU A 546 -25.71 12.26 27.80
CA LEU A 546 -25.26 13.11 26.68
C LEU A 546 -23.78 13.54 26.80
N TYR A 547 -23.30 13.65 28.04
CA TYR A 547 -21.91 13.99 28.37
C TYR A 547 -20.92 12.87 27.96
N LEU A 548 -21.40 11.63 27.84
CA LEU A 548 -20.62 10.47 27.38
C LEU A 548 -20.84 10.17 25.89
N THR A 549 -21.59 10.98 25.13
CA THR A 549 -21.96 10.66 23.74
C THR A 549 -21.65 11.76 22.72
N SER A 550 -20.97 12.83 23.13
CA SER A 550 -20.64 14.00 22.28
C SER A 550 -19.25 14.58 22.59
N GLN A 551 -18.28 13.73 22.92
CA GLN A 551 -16.89 14.16 23.09
C GLN A 551 -16.30 14.59 21.74
N PRO A 552 -15.40 15.60 21.69
CA PRO A 552 -14.58 15.86 20.50
C PRO A 552 -13.79 14.61 20.11
N ALA A 553 -13.43 14.50 18.83
CA ALA A 553 -12.59 13.40 18.40
C ALA A 553 -11.17 13.54 18.99
N SER A 554 -10.58 12.45 19.50
CA SER A 554 -9.19 12.44 19.99
C SER A 554 -8.53 11.08 19.79
N LEU A 555 -7.21 11.05 19.65
CA LEU A 555 -6.43 9.81 19.75
C LEU A 555 -6.21 9.43 21.22
N LYS A 556 -6.16 10.39 22.14
CA LYS A 556 -5.91 10.17 23.58
C LYS A 556 -7.18 9.81 24.34
N THR A 557 -7.94 8.82 23.86
CA THR A 557 -9.15 8.38 24.56
C THR A 557 -8.79 7.57 25.81
N PRO A 558 -9.69 7.45 26.81
CA PRO A 558 -9.40 6.70 28.03
C PRO A 558 -9.05 5.21 27.80
N SER A 559 -9.63 4.53 26.81
CA SER A 559 -9.35 3.11 26.57
C SER A 559 -8.12 2.85 25.70
N TYR A 560 -7.82 3.75 24.75
CA TYR A 560 -6.81 3.49 23.72
C TYR A 560 -5.68 4.52 23.69
N GLY A 561 -5.78 5.62 24.44
CA GLY A 561 -4.82 6.72 24.41
C GLY A 561 -3.39 6.28 24.72
N ASP A 562 -3.21 5.40 25.71
CA ASP A 562 -1.87 4.90 26.02
C ASP A 562 -1.31 3.99 24.91
N LEU A 563 -2.18 3.20 24.26
CA LEU A 563 -1.81 2.36 23.11
C LEU A 563 -1.36 3.24 21.92
N PHE A 564 -2.09 4.32 21.64
CA PHE A 564 -1.69 5.30 20.62
C PHE A 564 -0.39 6.01 20.98
N SER A 565 -0.19 6.32 22.25
CA SER A 565 1.02 6.98 22.75
C SER A 565 2.24 6.08 22.57
N GLU A 566 2.16 4.81 22.97
CA GLU A 566 3.24 3.83 22.76
C GLU A 566 3.48 3.53 21.29
N GLY A 567 2.43 3.40 20.48
CA GLY A 567 2.56 3.22 19.03
C GLY A 567 3.29 4.39 18.36
N PHE A 568 2.95 5.63 18.73
CA PHE A 568 3.63 6.80 18.20
C PHE A 568 5.07 6.90 18.66
N ARG A 569 5.36 6.68 19.95
CA ARG A 569 6.73 6.67 20.47
C ARG A 569 7.58 5.59 19.78
N SER A 570 7.03 4.39 19.63
CA SER A 570 7.70 3.30 18.91
C SER A 570 7.98 3.68 17.46
N TRP A 571 7.01 4.26 16.77
CA TRP A 571 7.20 4.71 15.39
C TRP A 571 8.30 5.79 15.27
N LEU A 572 8.40 6.71 16.23
CA LEU A 572 9.48 7.70 16.29
C LEU A 572 10.86 7.06 16.46
N ILE A 573 10.97 6.00 17.28
CA ILE A 573 12.23 5.25 17.47
C ILE A 573 12.61 4.50 16.19
N THR A 574 11.66 3.76 15.61
CA THR A 574 11.88 2.99 14.38
C THR A 574 12.30 3.87 13.19
N ASN A 575 11.86 5.13 13.19
CA ASN A 575 12.20 6.11 12.16
C ASN A 575 13.35 7.06 12.58
N GLU A 576 14.06 6.73 13.65
CA GLU A 576 15.26 7.42 14.13
C GLU A 576 15.06 8.90 14.51
N TYR A 577 13.82 9.34 14.76
CA TYR A 577 13.52 10.69 15.24
C TYR A 577 13.81 10.87 16.73
N ILE A 578 13.78 9.78 17.49
CA ILE A 578 14.16 9.73 18.91
C ILE A 578 14.93 8.45 19.19
N ILE A 579 15.69 8.43 20.28
CA ILE A 579 16.41 7.23 20.75
C ILE A 579 15.52 6.35 21.66
N SER A 580 15.88 5.08 21.82
CA SER A 580 15.15 4.11 22.66
C SER A 580 15.02 4.54 24.13
N GLU A 581 15.96 5.34 24.64
CA GLU A 581 15.99 5.84 26.02
C GLU A 581 15.14 7.10 26.24
N ALA A 582 14.49 7.63 25.20
CA ALA A 582 13.56 8.75 25.33
C ALA A 582 12.45 8.40 26.34
N PRO A 583 11.85 9.38 27.05
CA PRO A 583 10.87 9.12 28.11
C PRO A 583 9.76 8.14 27.70
N THR A 584 9.35 7.24 28.60
CA THR A 584 8.23 6.33 28.32
C THR A 584 6.91 7.10 28.37
N THR A 585 5.84 6.57 27.76
CA THR A 585 4.55 7.26 27.79
C THR A 585 3.78 7.07 29.11
N GLY A 586 4.34 6.27 30.03
CA GLY A 586 3.72 5.93 31.30
C GLY A 586 2.72 4.77 31.22
N TYR A 587 2.65 4.05 30.10
CA TYR A 587 1.83 2.87 29.96
C TYR A 587 2.32 1.73 30.87
N GLU A 588 1.42 1.22 31.73
CA GLU A 588 1.77 0.19 32.72
C GLU A 588 1.58 -1.26 32.24
N GLY A 589 1.18 -1.48 30.98
CA GLY A 589 1.06 -2.83 30.41
C GLY A 589 -0.20 -3.59 30.85
N ASN A 590 -1.13 -3.83 29.93
CA ASN A 590 -1.92 -5.06 29.97
C ASN A 590 -1.38 -5.97 28.87
N ASP A 591 -0.30 -6.69 29.17
CA ASP A 591 0.10 -7.84 28.38
C ASP A 591 -1.09 -8.80 28.36
N ILE A 592 -1.89 -8.78 27.29
CA ILE A 592 -2.85 -9.86 27.07
C ILE A 592 -1.99 -11.02 26.60
N PRO A 593 -1.78 -12.07 27.41
CA PRO A 593 -1.02 -13.22 26.94
C PRO A 593 -1.75 -13.75 25.70
N THR A 594 -1.01 -13.94 24.61
CA THR A 594 -1.50 -14.63 23.39
C THR A 594 -2.07 -16.03 23.70
N THR A 595 -1.85 -16.53 24.92
CA THR A 595 -2.35 -17.78 25.50
C THR A 595 -3.70 -17.70 26.24
N ALA A 596 -4.32 -16.53 26.42
CA ALA A 596 -5.66 -16.43 27.02
C ALA A 596 -6.77 -16.80 26.02
N ALA A 597 -6.74 -18.04 25.53
CA ALA A 597 -7.91 -18.72 25.03
C ALA A 597 -8.72 -19.20 26.25
N ASN A 598 -9.93 -18.65 26.43
CA ASN A 598 -11.09 -19.23 27.16
C ASN A 598 -11.73 -18.49 28.35
N GLU A 599 -11.41 -17.24 28.69
CA GLU A 599 -12.10 -16.60 29.84
C GLU A 599 -13.35 -15.75 29.54
N TRP A 600 -13.86 -15.74 28.29
CA TRP A 600 -15.09 -15.00 27.94
C TRP A 600 -16.26 -15.88 27.47
N THR A 601 -16.29 -17.17 27.84
CA THR A 601 -17.44 -18.05 27.54
C THR A 601 -18.70 -17.78 28.37
N ASN A 602 -18.83 -16.65 29.08
CA ASN A 602 -20.00 -16.38 29.92
C ASN A 602 -20.43 -14.91 29.98
N VAL A 603 -20.52 -14.25 28.83
CA VAL A 603 -21.47 -13.13 28.68
C VAL A 603 -22.51 -13.54 27.65
N GLY A 604 -23.41 -14.42 28.10
CA GLY A 604 -24.68 -14.66 27.44
C GLY A 604 -25.61 -13.44 27.55
N PRO A 605 -26.72 -13.45 26.79
CA PRO A 605 -27.53 -12.26 26.44
C PRO A 605 -28.08 -11.46 27.61
#